data_AF-A0A7C2QKZ8-F1
#
_entry.id   AF-A0A7C2QKZ8-F1
#
_cell.length_a   1.000
_cell.length_b   1.000
_cell.length_c   1.000
_cell.angle_alpha   90.00
_cell.angle_beta   90.00
_cell.angle_gamma   90.00
#
_symmetry.space_group_name_H-M   'P 1'
#
loop_
_entity.id
_entity.type
_entity.pdbx_description
1 polymer ?
#
loop_
_entity_poly.entity_id
_entity_poly.type
_entity_poly.pdbx_seq_one_letter_code
_entity_poly.pdbx_strand_id
1 'polypeptide(L)'
;MGRKRRTEITVETNRVLVIRQHRSSVRAWCEACGKHVKMVTAEQAAAVAGVSTRTIYRWAEAEKVHFTETPEGSLLICLNSLTGGE
;
A
#
# COMPACT_ATOMS: atom_id res chain seq x y z
N MET A 1 -13.61 1.93 40.50
CA MET A 1 -13.95 1.40 39.15
C MET A 1 -13.37 2.36 38.10
N GLY A 2 -12.20 2.06 37.52
CA GLY A 2 -11.51 2.99 36.61
C GLY A 2 -12.05 2.93 35.18
N ARG A 3 -12.54 4.05 34.65
CA ARG A 3 -13.07 4.16 33.27
C ARG A 3 -11.88 4.23 32.30
N LYS A 4 -11.56 3.13 31.61
CA LYS A 4 -10.53 3.10 30.56
C LYS A 4 -10.95 4.01 29.41
N ARG A 5 -10.28 5.16 29.27
CA ARG A 5 -10.43 6.04 28.09
C ARG A 5 -9.54 5.48 26.99
N ARG A 6 -10.14 5.05 25.89
CA ARG A 6 -9.42 4.60 24.68
C ARG A 6 -9.16 5.84 23.84
N THR A 7 -7.90 6.28 23.79
CA THR A 7 -7.47 7.37 22.91
C THR A 7 -7.24 6.80 21.52
N GLU A 8 -8.13 7.11 20.59
CA GLU A 8 -7.96 6.78 19.18
C GLU A 8 -7.14 7.91 18.53
N ILE A 9 -5.89 7.63 18.17
CA ILE A 9 -5.01 8.60 17.52
C ILE A 9 -5.27 8.51 16.02
N THR A 10 -6.05 9.45 15.48
CA THR A 10 -6.26 9.59 14.04
C THR A 10 -5.08 10.37 13.45
N VAL A 11 -4.17 9.66 12.78
CA VAL A 11 -3.00 10.28 12.14
C VAL A 11 -3.38 10.67 10.71
N GLU A 12 -3.86 11.90 10.52
CA GLU A 12 -4.06 12.49 9.19
C GLU A 12 -2.71 12.99 8.65
N THR A 13 -2.18 12.29 7.65
CA THR A 13 -0.85 12.60 7.10
C THR A 13 -0.99 13.16 5.69
N ASN A 14 -1.04 14.50 5.57
CA ASN A 14 -1.06 15.16 4.28
C ASN A 14 0.38 15.30 3.74
N ARG A 15 0.83 14.36 2.89
CA ARG A 15 2.16 14.38 2.26
C ARG A 15 2.04 14.60 0.76
N VAL A 16 2.70 15.64 0.25
CA VAL A 16 2.91 15.86 -1.18
C VAL A 16 4.04 14.94 -1.65
N LEU A 17 3.75 13.99 -2.55
CA LEU A 17 4.73 13.03 -3.03
C LEU A 17 5.28 13.44 -4.42
N VAL A 18 6.57 13.79 -4.47
CA VAL A 18 7.30 13.95 -5.74
C VAL A 18 7.79 12.57 -6.19
N ILE A 19 7.12 11.97 -7.18
CA ILE A 19 7.55 10.68 -7.75
C ILE A 19 8.78 10.91 -8.64
N ARG A 20 9.98 10.78 -8.07
CA ARG A 20 11.24 10.75 -8.85
C ARG A 20 11.35 9.40 -9.56
N GLN A 21 11.32 9.46 -10.89
CA GLN A 21 11.00 8.38 -11.82
C GLN A 21 12.02 7.22 -11.92
N HIS A 22 12.99 7.08 -11.01
CA HIS A 22 14.12 6.15 -11.23
C HIS A 22 14.22 4.94 -10.29
N ARG A 23 13.44 4.84 -9.19
CA ARG A 23 13.48 3.65 -8.29
C ARG A 23 12.16 3.27 -7.60
N SER A 24 11.02 3.79 -8.06
CA SER A 24 9.82 3.86 -7.21
C SER A 24 8.56 3.24 -7.83
N SER A 25 8.65 2.58 -8.97
CA SER A 25 7.54 1.76 -9.46
C SER A 25 8.11 0.75 -10.42
N VAL A 26 7.94 -0.53 -10.13
CA VAL A 26 8.42 -1.62 -10.97
C VAL A 26 7.23 -2.17 -11.73
N ARG A 27 7.40 -2.46 -13.03
CA ARG A 27 6.44 -3.31 -13.72
C ARG A 27 6.75 -4.74 -13.32
N ALA A 28 5.88 -5.33 -12.51
CA ALA A 28 6.00 -6.72 -12.08
C ALA A 28 4.70 -7.46 -12.41
N TRP A 29 4.80 -8.78 -12.50
CA TRP A 29 3.65 -9.63 -12.69
C TRP A 29 2.79 -9.64 -11.43
N CYS A 30 1.48 -9.45 -11.60
CA CYS A 30 0.50 -9.65 -10.54
C CYS A 30 -0.31 -10.90 -10.85
N GLU A 31 -0.17 -11.94 -10.03
CA GLU A 31 -0.91 -13.20 -10.17
C GLU A 31 -2.43 -12.97 -10.25
N ALA A 32 -2.98 -12.14 -9.36
CA ALA A 32 -4.41 -11.86 -9.31
C ALA A 32 -4.93 -11.06 -10.51
N CYS A 33 -4.11 -10.21 -11.13
CA CYS A 33 -4.50 -9.47 -12.35
C CYS A 33 -4.17 -10.23 -13.65
N GLY A 34 -3.35 -11.29 -13.59
CA GLY A 34 -2.88 -12.04 -14.76
C GLY A 34 -2.12 -11.19 -15.79
N LYS A 35 -1.48 -10.09 -15.37
CA LYS A 35 -0.75 -9.17 -16.27
C LYS A 35 0.39 -8.45 -15.56
N HIS A 36 1.32 -7.91 -16.35
CA HIS A 36 2.34 -7.00 -15.84
C HIS A 36 1.69 -5.65 -15.49
N VAL A 37 1.69 -5.32 -14.21
CA VAL A 37 1.11 -4.10 -13.66
C VAL A 37 2.18 -3.23 -13.02
N LYS A 38 1.86 -1.95 -12.79
CA LYS A 38 2.70 -1.11 -11.95
C LYS A 38 2.54 -1.57 -10.49
N MET A 39 3.64 -1.99 -9.92
CA MET A 39 3.79 -2.32 -8.52
C MET A 39 4.56 -1.20 -7.82
N VAL A 40 4.10 -0.81 -6.63
CA VAL A 40 4.68 0.29 -5.83
C VAL A 40 4.93 -0.18 -4.41
N THR A 41 5.83 0.45 -3.65
CA THR A 41 6.04 0.03 -2.25
C THR A 41 4.82 0.31 -1.39
N ALA A 42 4.74 -0.30 -0.21
CA ALA A 42 3.67 -0.03 0.75
C ALA A 42 3.54 1.48 1.10
N GLU A 43 4.65 2.20 1.21
CA GLU A 43 4.66 3.65 1.48
C GLU A 43 4.02 4.44 0.33
N GLN A 44 4.25 4.01 -0.90
CA GLN A 44 3.70 4.67 -2.07
C GLN A 44 2.24 4.32 -2.29
N ALA A 45 1.87 3.06 -2.05
CA ALA A 45 0.48 2.64 -2.00
C ALA A 45 -0.31 3.47 -0.98
N ALA A 46 0.28 3.71 0.19
CA ALA A 46 -0.30 4.55 1.23
C ALA A 46 -0.49 5.99 0.74
N ALA A 47 0.51 6.55 0.06
CA ALA A 47 0.42 7.88 -0.54
C ALA A 47 -0.65 7.96 -1.64
N VAL A 48 -0.77 6.94 -2.49
CA VAL A 48 -1.79 6.87 -3.56
C VAL A 48 -3.20 6.77 -2.97
N ALA A 49 -3.39 5.92 -1.96
CA ALA A 49 -4.68 5.69 -1.32
C ALA A 49 -5.03 6.74 -0.26
N GLY A 50 -4.13 7.66 0.08
CA GLY A 50 -4.34 8.68 1.12
C GLY A 50 -4.47 8.09 2.53
N VAL A 51 -3.85 6.93 2.79
CA VAL A 51 -3.90 6.23 4.09
C VAL A 51 -2.51 6.07 4.69
N SER A 52 -2.44 5.52 5.91
CA SER A 52 -1.15 5.18 6.52
C SER A 52 -0.54 3.90 5.88
N THR A 53 0.78 3.78 5.87
CA THR A 53 1.46 2.53 5.45
C THR A 53 1.00 1.32 6.27
N ARG A 54 0.69 1.52 7.56
CA ARG A 54 0.11 0.47 8.41
C ARG A 54 -1.25 -0.01 7.90
N THR A 55 -2.06 0.89 7.35
CA THR A 55 -3.35 0.54 6.72
C THR A 55 -3.12 -0.34 5.50
N ILE A 56 -2.10 -0.04 4.69
CA ILE A 56 -1.73 -0.87 3.53
C ILE A 56 -1.31 -2.27 3.96
N TYR A 57 -0.44 -2.40 4.98
CA TYR A 57 -0.06 -3.71 5.51
C TYR A 57 -1.29 -4.49 5.99
N ARG A 58 -2.22 -3.85 6.71
CA ARG A 58 -3.47 -4.49 7.12
C ARG A 58 -4.36 -4.91 5.95
N TRP A 59 -4.36 -4.15 4.86
CA TRP A 59 -5.10 -4.53 3.65
C TRP A 59 -4.45 -5.72 2.94
N ALA A 60 -3.12 -5.77 2.89
CA ALA A 60 -2.39 -6.92 2.36
C ALA A 60 -2.63 -8.19 3.21
N GLU A 61 -2.52 -8.09 4.54
CA GLU A 61 -2.82 -9.18 5.48
C GLU A 61 -4.28 -9.66 5.38
N ALA A 62 -5.20 -8.77 5.02
CA ALA A 62 -6.62 -9.08 4.82
C ALA A 62 -6.96 -9.41 3.35
N GLU A 63 -5.96 -9.59 2.49
CA GLU A 63 -6.11 -9.90 1.05
C GLU A 63 -7.02 -8.92 0.28
N LYS A 64 -7.13 -7.67 0.74
CA LYS A 64 -7.94 -6.61 0.11
C LYS A 64 -7.24 -5.90 -1.05
N VAL A 65 -5.92 -6.05 -1.12
CA VAL A 65 -5.08 -5.50 -2.19
C VAL A 65 -4.16 -6.59 -2.68
N HIS A 66 -3.83 -6.60 -3.97
CA HIS A 66 -2.86 -7.56 -4.48
C HIS A 66 -1.46 -7.08 -4.09
N PHE A 67 -0.65 -8.01 -3.59
CA PHE A 67 0.72 -7.73 -3.22
C PHE A 67 1.65 -8.84 -3.71
N THR A 68 2.94 -8.53 -3.76
CA THR A 68 4.02 -9.49 -3.95
C THR A 68 5.16 -9.14 -3.02
N GLU A 69 5.80 -10.14 -2.45
CA GLU A 69 7.02 -9.96 -1.67
C GLU A 69 8.23 -10.06 -2.60
N THR A 70 9.18 -9.16 -2.45
CA THR A 70 10.48 -9.27 -3.13
C THR A 70 11.39 -10.22 -2.35
N PRO A 71 12.43 -10.80 -2.99
CA PRO A 71 13.40 -11.65 -2.31
C PRO A 71 14.10 -10.96 -1.12
N GLU A 72 14.14 -9.63 -1.11
CA GLU A 72 14.69 -8.81 -0.04
C GLU A 72 13.71 -8.58 1.13
N GLY A 73 12.53 -9.21 1.09
CA GLY A 73 11.48 -9.08 2.11
C GLY A 73 10.68 -7.77 2.05
N SER A 74 10.74 -7.06 0.92
CA SER A 74 9.96 -5.83 0.73
C SER A 74 8.59 -6.13 0.09
N LEU A 75 7.54 -5.49 0.59
CA LEU A 75 6.19 -5.65 0.07
C LEU A 75 5.91 -4.66 -1.07
N LEU A 76 5.55 -5.18 -2.24
CA LEU A 76 5.10 -4.41 -3.38
C LEU A 76 3.59 -4.58 -3.57
N ILE A 77 2.88 -3.47 -3.73
CA ILE A 77 1.43 -3.40 -3.89
C ILE A 77 1.09 -3.13 -5.34
N CYS A 78 0.12 -3.87 -5.86
CA CYS A 78 -0.44 -3.68 -7.17
C CYS A 78 -1.30 -2.41 -7.23
N LEU A 79 -0.95 -1.49 -8.13
CA LEU A 79 -1.68 -0.24 -8.29
C LEU A 79 -3.12 -0.46 -8.75
N ASN A 80 -3.37 -1.47 -9.61
CA ASN A 80 -4.72 -1.78 -10.10
C ASN A 80 -5.69 -2.14 -8.97
N SER A 81 -5.23 -2.89 -7.96
CA SER A 81 -6.04 -3.23 -6.79
C SER A 81 -6.35 -2.03 -5.90
N LEU A 82 -5.50 -0.99 -5.93
CA LEU A 82 -5.72 0.25 -5.18
C LEU A 82 -6.67 1.21 -5.90
N THR A 83 -6.62 1.25 -7.23
CA THR A 83 -7.39 2.20 -8.05
C THR A 83 -8.68 1.60 -8.63
N GLY A 84 -8.98 0.34 -8.35
CA GLY A 84 -10.17 -0.35 -8.89
C GLY A 84 -10.09 -0.66 -10.39
N GLY A 85 -8.89 -0.80 -10.95
CA GLY A 85 -8.69 -1.12 -12.36
C GLY A 85 -8.63 -2.61 -12.60
N GLU A 86 -9.78 -3.26 -12.79
CA GLU A 86 -9.92 -4.65 -13.25
C GLU A 86 -9.17 -4.91 -14.59
#